data_AF-A0A0N4XIC2-F1
#
_entry.id   AF-A0A0N4XIC2-F1
#
_cell.length_a   1.000
_cell.length_b   1.000
_cell.length_c   1.000
_cell.angle_alpha   90.00
_cell.angle_beta   90.00
_cell.angle_gamma   90.00
#
_symmetry.space_group_name_H-M   'P 1'
#
loop_
_entity.id
_entity.type
_entity.pdbx_description
1 polymer ?
#
loop_
_entity_poly.entity_id
_entity_poly.type
_entity_poly.pdbx_seq_one_letter_code
_entity_poly.pdbx_strand_id
1 'polypeptide(L)'
;MPEFQFISLLQEVVKPKDDEDISDLLSEVESLENLGIDVSFVQDIRGSLAVNKPSDIQSQLDMTGRAVIDLARMQHKRLSQPPPITLTNAPPPPVVETQLAGNVQRQLTTQVAAHAPPGEIVSAPAIHNAIGIQDELDMDIFGEFFVT
;
A
#
# COMPACT_ATOMS: atom_id res chain seq x y z
N MET A 1 25.78 54.64 -38.09
CA MET A 1 25.95 53.79 -36.90
C MET A 1 24.56 53.40 -36.40
N PRO A 2 24.10 52.15 -36.58
CA PRO A 2 22.99 51.61 -35.81
C PRO A 2 23.55 50.65 -34.76
N GLU A 3 23.31 50.99 -33.50
CA GLU A 3 23.78 50.28 -32.32
C GLU A 3 22.72 49.28 -31.84
N PHE A 4 23.19 48.10 -31.44
CA PHE A 4 22.56 47.14 -30.53
C PHE A 4 21.32 46.36 -30.99
N GLN A 5 21.54 45.38 -31.88
CA GLN A 5 20.94 44.05 -31.71
C GLN A 5 21.71 43.32 -30.60
N PHE A 6 21.36 43.57 -29.35
CA PHE A 6 21.90 42.81 -28.21
C PHE A 6 20.77 42.01 -27.56
N ILE A 7 20.91 40.69 -27.71
CA ILE A 7 20.55 39.68 -26.69
C ILE A 7 19.04 39.46 -26.50
N SER A 8 18.45 38.73 -27.44
CA SER A 8 17.34 37.80 -27.16
C SER A 8 17.92 36.45 -26.69
N LEU A 9 18.73 36.44 -25.63
CA LEU A 9 19.15 35.19 -24.97
C LEU A 9 18.17 34.87 -23.83
N LEU A 10 17.57 33.68 -23.96
CA LEU A 10 17.24 32.79 -22.85
C LEU A 10 16.25 33.34 -21.82
N GLN A 11 15.07 33.74 -22.28
CA GLN A 11 13.90 33.44 -21.47
C GLN A 11 13.57 31.96 -21.71
N GLU A 12 14.26 31.09 -20.97
CA GLU A 12 13.78 29.72 -20.76
C GLU A 12 12.34 29.87 -20.27
N VAL A 13 11.37 29.46 -21.09
CA VAL A 13 9.96 29.49 -20.76
C VAL A 13 9.79 28.48 -19.63
N VAL A 14 9.97 28.94 -18.39
CA VAL A 14 9.46 28.27 -17.21
C VAL A 14 7.95 28.30 -17.37
N LYS A 15 7.41 27.26 -18.00
CA LYS A 15 5.98 26.98 -17.96
C LYS A 15 5.58 27.02 -16.48
N PRO A 16 4.52 27.74 -16.09
CA PRO A 16 3.98 27.54 -14.75
C PRO A 16 3.72 26.03 -14.62
N LYS A 17 4.38 25.38 -13.66
CA LYS A 17 4.06 23.99 -13.33
C LYS A 17 2.63 24.01 -12.82
N ASP A 18 1.76 23.25 -13.48
CA ASP A 18 0.36 23.19 -13.11
C ASP A 18 0.25 22.60 -11.69
N ASP A 19 -0.68 23.11 -10.88
CA ASP A 19 -0.84 22.67 -9.48
C ASP A 19 -1.10 21.16 -9.36
N GLU A 20 -1.65 20.53 -10.40
CA GLU A 20 -1.85 19.08 -10.49
C GLU A 20 -0.51 18.32 -10.61
N ASP A 21 0.42 18.77 -11.46
CA ASP A 21 1.76 18.16 -11.61
C ASP A 21 2.53 18.16 -10.27
N ILE A 22 2.35 19.23 -9.50
CA ILE A 22 3.00 19.37 -8.20
C ILE A 22 2.31 18.46 -7.18
N SER A 23 0.99 18.33 -7.23
CA SER A 23 0.25 17.42 -6.35
C SER A 23 0.62 15.95 -6.56
N ASP A 24 0.79 15.54 -7.82
CA ASP A 24 1.20 14.19 -8.19
C ASP A 24 2.62 13.89 -7.70
N LEU A 25 3.56 14.83 -7.89
CA LEU A 25 4.92 14.70 -7.37
C LEU A 25 4.95 14.57 -5.85
N LEU A 26 4.17 15.37 -5.12
CA LEU A 26 4.09 15.28 -3.66
C LEU A 26 3.48 13.94 -3.22
N SER A 27 2.55 13.38 -3.99
CA SER A 27 1.97 12.06 -3.73
C SER A 27 2.98 10.93 -3.99
N GLU A 28 3.84 11.07 -5.00
CA GLU A 28 4.94 10.15 -5.25
C GLU A 28 5.98 10.20 -4.12
N VAL A 29 6.32 11.39 -3.63
CA VAL A 29 7.22 11.56 -2.49
C VAL A 29 6.61 10.95 -1.23
N GLU A 30 5.32 11.15 -0.96
CA GLU A 30 4.62 10.50 0.16
C GLU A 30 4.71 8.98 0.10
N SER A 31 4.73 8.38 -1.11
CA SER A 31 4.86 6.92 -1.25
C SER A 31 6.18 6.37 -0.71
N LEU A 32 7.21 7.22 -0.56
CA LEU A 32 8.50 6.85 0.02
C LEU A 32 8.43 6.62 1.53
N GLU A 33 7.38 7.08 2.20
CA GLU A 33 7.10 6.74 3.61
C GLU A 33 7.09 5.22 3.81
N ASN A 34 6.61 4.47 2.82
CA ASN A 34 6.60 3.00 2.85
C ASN A 34 8.01 2.39 2.93
N LEU A 35 9.04 3.10 2.48
CA LEU A 35 10.43 2.69 2.56
C LEU A 35 11.11 3.20 3.85
N GLY A 36 10.35 3.79 4.77
CA GLY A 36 10.86 4.36 6.02
C GLY A 36 11.51 5.73 5.86
N ILE A 37 11.24 6.42 4.75
CA ILE A 37 11.72 7.78 4.51
C ILE A 37 10.75 8.76 5.17
N ASP A 38 11.26 9.71 5.95
CA ASP A 38 10.44 10.75 6.55
C ASP A 38 9.92 11.72 5.47
N VAL A 39 8.61 11.80 5.34
CA VAL A 39 7.89 12.67 4.39
C VAL A 39 7.07 13.75 5.09
N SER A 40 7.27 13.96 6.39
CA SER A 40 6.51 14.94 7.18
C SER A 40 6.57 16.36 6.60
N PHE A 41 7.69 16.72 5.95
CA PHE A 41 7.87 17.99 5.26
C PHE A 41 6.90 18.22 4.08
N VAL A 42 6.35 17.16 3.48
CA VAL A 42 5.41 17.27 2.36
C VAL A 42 4.14 17.99 2.80
N GLN A 43 3.72 17.80 4.05
CA GLN A 43 2.57 18.49 4.64
C GLN A 43 2.79 20.02 4.65
N ASP A 44 3.99 20.47 5.00
CA ASP A 44 4.35 21.89 5.04
C ASP A 44 4.38 22.49 3.63
N ILE A 45 4.91 21.75 2.65
CA ILE A 45 4.93 22.19 1.25
C ILE A 45 3.51 22.31 0.68
N ARG A 46 2.63 21.32 0.94
CA ARG A 46 1.22 21.40 0.53
C ARG A 46 0.53 22.62 1.13
N GLY A 47 0.79 22.92 2.40
CA GLY A 47 0.27 24.11 3.07
C GLY A 47 0.80 25.42 2.46
N SER A 48 2.10 25.48 2.16
CA SER A 48 2.73 26.67 1.56
C SER A 48 2.25 26.94 0.13
N LEU A 49 1.90 25.90 -0.62
CA LEU A 49 1.54 26.00 -2.04
C LEU A 49 0.03 25.91 -2.29
N ALA A 50 -0.78 25.78 -1.23
CA ALA A 50 -2.23 25.61 -1.30
C ALA A 50 -2.67 24.41 -2.18
N VAL A 51 -1.84 23.38 -2.28
CA VAL A 51 -2.10 22.18 -3.09
C VAL A 51 -2.83 21.14 -2.22
N ASN A 52 -4.07 20.82 -2.60
CA ASN A 52 -4.85 19.81 -1.89
C ASN A 52 -4.37 18.39 -2.23
N LYS A 53 -4.44 17.49 -1.24
CA LYS A 53 -4.22 16.07 -1.49
C LYS A 53 -5.39 15.54 -2.33
N PRO A 54 -5.14 14.90 -3.49
CA PRO A 54 -6.20 14.28 -4.25
C PRO A 54 -6.81 13.16 -3.40
N SER A 55 -8.06 13.34 -2.99
CA SER A 55 -8.80 12.35 -2.20
C SER A 55 -9.47 11.31 -3.10
N ASP A 56 -8.80 10.91 -4.19
CA ASP A 56 -9.31 9.87 -5.07
C ASP A 56 -9.09 8.51 -4.41
N ILE A 57 -10.17 7.73 -4.31
CA ILE A 57 -10.12 6.38 -3.77
C ILE A 57 -9.18 5.51 -4.60
N GLN A 58 -9.10 5.75 -5.91
CA GLN A 58 -8.19 5.01 -6.78
C GLN A 58 -6.74 5.26 -6.41
N SER A 59 -6.34 6.51 -6.14
CA SER A 59 -4.98 6.84 -5.70
C SER A 59 -4.64 6.18 -4.36
N GLN A 60 -5.60 6.11 -3.43
CA GLN A 60 -5.40 5.43 -2.15
C GLN A 60 -5.22 3.91 -2.33
N LEU A 61 -6.00 3.30 -3.20
CA LEU A 61 -5.86 1.89 -3.56
C LEU A 61 -4.51 1.61 -4.24
N ASP A 62 -4.06 2.48 -5.14
CA ASP A 62 -2.78 2.36 -5.82
C ASP A 62 -1.61 2.47 -4.84
N MET A 63 -1.66 3.43 -3.90
CA MET A 63 -0.67 3.56 -2.83
C MET A 63 -0.62 2.31 -1.95
N THR A 64 -1.79 1.78 -1.56
CA THR A 64 -1.89 0.59 -0.73
C THR A 64 -1.38 -0.64 -1.46
N GLY A 65 -1.71 -0.78 -2.75
CA GLY A 65 -1.21 -1.85 -3.61
C GLY A 65 0.32 -1.84 -3.73
N ARG A 66 0.93 -0.66 -3.89
CA ARG A 66 2.39 -0.50 -3.88
C ARG A 66 2.99 -0.89 -2.53
N ALA A 67 2.40 -0.43 -1.42
CA ALA A 67 2.85 -0.78 -0.07
C ALA A 67 2.82 -2.30 0.18
N VAL A 68 1.79 -3.00 -0.31
CA VAL A 68 1.70 -4.48 -0.24
C VAL A 68 2.81 -5.15 -1.04
N ILE A 69 3.08 -4.69 -2.26
CA ILE A 69 4.16 -5.22 -3.12
C ILE A 69 5.52 -5.02 -2.44
N ASP A 70 5.77 -3.84 -1.87
CA ASP A 70 7.02 -3.54 -1.18
C ASP A 70 7.19 -4.39 0.08
N LEU A 71 6.11 -4.58 0.85
CA LEU A 71 6.12 -5.47 2.02
C LEU A 71 6.46 -6.91 1.63
N ALA A 72 5.84 -7.43 0.58
CA ALA A 72 6.13 -8.77 0.06
C ALA A 72 7.59 -8.90 -0.41
N ARG A 73 8.12 -7.86 -1.07
CA ARG A 73 9.53 -7.83 -1.49
C ARG A 73 10.49 -7.88 -0.29
N MET A 74 10.21 -7.11 0.77
CA MET A 74 11.03 -7.09 1.98
C MET A 74 11.00 -8.44 2.70
N GLN A 75 9.79 -9.01 2.88
CA GLN A 75 9.60 -10.33 3.47
C GLN A 75 10.32 -11.41 2.66
N HIS A 76 10.16 -11.42 1.34
CA HIS A 76 10.82 -12.37 0.46
C HIS A 76 12.34 -12.28 0.60
N LYS A 77 12.91 -11.07 0.51
CA LYS A 77 14.36 -10.85 0.67
C LYS A 77 14.90 -11.38 2.00
N ARG A 78 14.13 -11.25 3.08
CA ARG A 78 14.51 -11.75 4.41
C ARG A 78 14.39 -13.28 4.51
N LEU A 79 13.26 -13.82 4.07
CA LEU A 79 12.94 -15.23 4.21
C LEU A 79 13.68 -16.11 3.19
N SER A 80 14.12 -15.54 2.07
CA SER A 80 14.91 -16.23 1.05
C SER A 80 16.41 -16.29 1.36
N GLN A 81 16.85 -15.75 2.51
CA GLN A 81 18.27 -15.84 2.90
C GLN A 81 18.64 -17.30 3.18
N PRO A 82 19.87 -17.72 2.85
CA PRO A 82 20.32 -19.08 3.16
C PRO A 82 20.18 -19.33 4.67
N PRO A 83 19.66 -20.51 5.07
CA PRO A 83 19.42 -20.81 6.47
C PRO A 83 20.72 -20.69 7.29
N PRO A 84 20.69 -20.04 8.46
CA PRO A 84 21.85 -19.98 9.34
C PRO A 84 22.35 -21.38 9.70
N ILE A 85 23.66 -21.51 9.89
CA ILE A 85 24.33 -22.79 10.27
C ILE A 85 23.74 -23.34 11.58
N THR A 86 23.19 -22.47 12.44
CA THR A 86 22.35 -22.83 13.59
C THR A 86 20.89 -22.94 13.16
N LEU A 87 20.49 -24.17 12.89
CA LEU A 87 19.23 -24.65 12.29
C LEU A 87 17.93 -24.34 13.07
N THR A 88 17.60 -23.10 13.45
CA THR A 88 16.34 -22.89 14.21
C THR A 88 15.55 -21.63 13.94
N ASN A 89 16.14 -20.48 13.62
CA ASN A 89 15.35 -19.25 13.51
C ASN A 89 15.59 -18.48 12.21
N ALA A 90 14.51 -18.17 11.51
CA ALA A 90 14.51 -17.14 10.48
C ALA A 90 14.93 -15.80 11.10
N PRO A 91 15.64 -14.93 10.36
CA PRO A 91 15.96 -13.59 10.85
C PRO A 91 14.68 -12.84 11.22
N PRO A 92 14.64 -12.10 12.34
CA PRO A 92 13.45 -11.32 12.72
C PRO A 92 13.18 -10.21 11.68
N PRO A 93 11.92 -9.76 11.55
CA PRO A 93 11.57 -8.67 10.64
C PRO A 93 12.26 -7.36 11.06
N PRO A 94 12.83 -6.59 10.12
CA PRO A 94 13.32 -5.25 10.37
C PRO A 94 12.20 -4.30 10.84
N VAL A 95 12.59 -3.22 11.51
CA VAL A 95 11.65 -2.19 11.99
C VAL A 95 10.83 -1.60 10.83
N VAL A 96 11.47 -1.34 9.68
CA VAL A 96 10.80 -0.80 8.49
C VAL A 96 9.76 -1.79 7.93
N GLU A 97 10.08 -3.11 7.90
CA GLU A 97 9.13 -4.16 7.48
C GLU A 97 7.90 -4.18 8.41
N THR A 98 8.14 -4.05 9.71
CA THR A 98 7.09 -4.08 10.74
C THR A 98 6.19 -2.84 10.65
N GLN A 99 6.78 -1.65 10.44
CA GLN A 99 6.04 -0.40 10.27
C GLN A 99 5.19 -0.42 8.99
N LEU A 100 5.78 -0.85 7.87
CA LEU A 100 5.06 -0.99 6.61
C LEU A 100 3.90 -1.99 6.72
N ALA A 101 4.11 -3.13 7.39
CA ALA A 101 3.04 -4.09 7.66
C ALA A 101 1.89 -3.45 8.46
N GLY A 102 2.21 -2.70 9.50
CA GLY A 102 1.21 -1.97 10.29
C GLY A 102 0.47 -0.89 9.49
N ASN A 103 1.16 -0.20 8.57
CA ASN A 103 0.54 0.79 7.68
C ASN A 103 -0.42 0.13 6.70
N VAL A 104 0.02 -0.92 6.01
CA VAL A 104 -0.80 -1.72 5.08
C VAL A 104 -2.04 -2.25 5.79
N GLN A 105 -1.88 -2.83 6.98
CA GLN A 105 -3.01 -3.34 7.76
C GLN A 105 -4.04 -2.24 8.07
N ARG A 106 -3.58 -1.07 8.54
CA ARG A 106 -4.48 0.06 8.86
C ARG A 106 -5.20 0.59 7.64
N GLN A 107 -4.49 0.74 6.52
CA GLN A 107 -5.06 1.22 5.25
C GLN A 107 -6.12 0.24 4.72
N LEU A 108 -5.79 -1.04 4.63
CA LEU A 108 -6.73 -2.08 4.18
C LEU A 108 -7.95 -2.17 5.10
N THR A 109 -7.75 -2.14 6.42
CA THR A 109 -8.87 -2.16 7.38
C THR A 109 -9.80 -0.99 7.15
N THR A 110 -9.26 0.21 6.93
CA THR A 110 -10.05 1.42 6.70
C THR A 110 -10.82 1.34 5.38
N GLN A 111 -10.16 0.92 4.29
CA GLN A 111 -10.77 0.80 2.97
C GLN A 111 -11.86 -0.26 2.94
N VAL A 112 -11.59 -1.43 3.51
CA VAL A 112 -12.55 -2.53 3.57
C VAL A 112 -13.73 -2.16 4.46
N ALA A 113 -13.50 -1.60 5.65
CA ALA A 113 -14.58 -1.21 6.56
C ALA A 113 -15.45 -0.07 6.01
N ALA A 114 -14.87 0.84 5.23
CA ALA A 114 -15.61 1.96 4.65
C ALA A 114 -16.47 1.56 3.44
N HIS A 115 -16.08 0.50 2.70
CA HIS A 115 -16.66 0.20 1.40
C HIS A 115 -17.24 -1.21 1.23
N ALA A 116 -17.00 -2.14 2.16
CA ALA A 116 -17.52 -3.50 2.08
C ALA A 116 -18.28 -3.90 3.37
N PRO A 117 -19.56 -4.29 3.29
CA PRO A 117 -20.25 -4.88 4.43
C PRO A 117 -19.63 -6.24 4.78
N PRO A 118 -19.66 -6.67 6.06
CA PRO A 118 -19.02 -7.92 6.49
C PRO A 118 -19.39 -9.17 5.68
N GLY A 119 -20.65 -9.25 5.21
CA GLY A 119 -21.14 -10.36 4.39
C GLY A 119 -20.57 -10.41 2.96
N GLU A 120 -19.98 -9.32 2.47
CA GLU A 120 -19.28 -9.27 1.18
C GLU A 120 -17.77 -9.47 1.33
N ILE A 121 -17.22 -9.30 2.54
CA ILE A 121 -15.79 -9.49 2.83
C ILE A 121 -15.44 -10.99 2.86
N VAL A 122 -16.35 -11.82 3.40
CA VAL A 122 -16.11 -13.26 3.57
C VAL A 122 -17.32 -14.06 3.12
N SER A 123 -17.08 -15.10 2.30
CA SER A 123 -18.12 -16.00 1.85
C SER A 123 -18.43 -17.07 2.92
N ALA A 124 -19.66 -17.57 2.95
CA ALA A 124 -20.03 -18.67 3.85
C ALA A 124 -19.12 -19.91 3.70
N PRO A 125 -18.71 -20.34 2.48
CA PRO A 125 -17.73 -21.41 2.33
C PRO A 125 -16.37 -21.12 2.95
N ALA A 126 -15.89 -19.87 2.91
CA ALA A 126 -14.63 -19.50 3.55
C ALA A 126 -14.73 -19.60 5.09
N ILE A 127 -15.89 -19.28 5.65
CA ILE A 127 -16.18 -19.49 7.09
C ILE A 127 -16.24 -20.99 7.41
N HIS A 128 -16.95 -21.80 6.62
CA HIS A 128 -17.05 -23.25 6.82
C HIS A 128 -15.67 -23.90 6.83
N ASN A 129 -14.83 -23.57 5.83
CA ASN A 129 -13.45 -24.04 5.75
C ASN A 129 -12.60 -23.61 6.96
N ALA A 130 -12.77 -22.37 7.44
CA ALA A 130 -12.03 -21.87 8.62
C ALA A 130 -12.45 -22.56 9.92
N ILE A 131 -13.72 -22.98 10.02
CA ILE A 131 -14.28 -23.71 11.17
C ILE A 131 -14.01 -25.23 11.05
N GLY A 132 -13.56 -25.70 9.88
CA GLY A 132 -13.30 -27.12 9.60
C GLY A 132 -14.55 -27.91 9.21
N ILE A 133 -15.63 -27.22 8.83
CA ILE A 133 -16.83 -27.84 8.27
C ILE A 133 -16.54 -28.13 6.79
N GLN A 134 -16.25 -29.39 6.50
CA GLN A 134 -16.14 -29.89 5.13
C GLN A 134 -17.54 -30.39 4.75
N ASP A 135 -18.23 -29.67 3.86
CA ASP A 135 -19.60 -29.99 3.42
C ASP A 135 -19.74 -31.44 2.88
N GLU A 136 -18.62 -32.11 2.54
CA GLU A 136 -18.56 -33.52 2.13
C GLU A 136 -18.63 -34.53 3.28
N LEU A 137 -18.23 -34.18 4.52
CA LEU A 137 -18.23 -35.09 5.67
C LEU A 137 -19.57 -35.13 6.41
N ASP A 138 -20.38 -34.07 6.30
CA ASP A 138 -21.64 -33.97 7.05
C ASP A 138 -22.76 -34.82 6.44
N MET A 139 -22.81 -35.05 5.13
CA MET A 139 -23.85 -35.90 4.54
C MET A 139 -23.70 -37.38 4.92
N ASP A 140 -22.47 -37.85 5.17
CA ASP A 140 -22.21 -39.23 5.56
C ASP A 140 -22.30 -39.44 7.08
N ILE A 141 -21.89 -38.45 7.90
CA ILE A 141 -21.96 -38.53 9.37
C ILE A 141 -23.40 -38.51 9.90
N PHE A 142 -24.29 -37.67 9.34
CA PHE A 142 -25.69 -37.62 9.77
C PHE A 142 -26.53 -38.79 9.21
N GLY A 143 -26.05 -39.46 8.17
CA GLY A 143 -26.66 -40.69 7.64
C GLY A 143 -26.50 -41.89 8.57
N GLU A 144 -25.41 -41.99 9.32
CA GLU A 144 -25.19 -43.11 10.27
C GLU A 144 -25.90 -42.95 11.63
N PHE A 145 -26.33 -41.74 12.00
CA PHE A 145 -26.99 -41.50 13.29
C PHE A 145 -28.50 -41.79 13.30
N PHE A 146 -29.16 -41.81 12.14
CA PHE A 146 -30.62 -41.99 12.02
C PHE A 146 -31.05 -43.35 11.45
N VAL A 147 -30.14 -44.32 11.32
CA VAL A 147 -30.47 -45.69 10.91
C VAL A 147 -30.13 -46.66 12.04
N THR A 148 -31.17 -46.96 12.83
CA THR A 148 -31.28 -47.87 13.99
C THR A 148 -30.86 -47.35 15.36
#